data_AF-A0A9P6PFD4-F1
#
_entry.id   AF-A0A9P6PFD4-F1
#
_cell.length_a   1.000
_cell.length_b   1.000
_cell.length_c   1.000
_cell.angle_alpha   90.00
_cell.angle_beta   90.00
_cell.angle_gamma   90.00
#
_symmetry.space_group_name_H-M   'P 1'
#
loop_
_entity.id
_entity.type
_entity.pdbx_description
1 polymer ?
#
loop_
_entity_poly.entity_id
_entity_poly.type
_entity_poly.pdbx_seq_one_letter_code
_entity_poly.pdbx_strand_id
1 'polypeptide(L)'
;ITIRISRLIAQRASEALGDRRPKAQGVTPDSAINNSNLRTVGILPVSSCVPVTEFADRLRAALIGIGSSATLLNHSIVMGLLDKHAFTKIGKLKLDSWLNEQEEMSQIVLYLADGGLTSPWTQTCIRQADCNLLVGHGDDDPQVGDFERLLISMKTTARKELVLLHPTRHCIPGSTAAWLKSRVWVHAHHH
;
A
#
# COMPACT_ATOMS: atom_id res chain seq x y z
N ILE A 1 2.16 -8.29 16.21
CA ILE A 1 1.73 -8.52 14.81
C ILE A 1 2.31 -7.46 13.84
N THR A 2 2.71 -6.26 14.31
CA THR A 2 3.62 -5.31 13.60
C THR A 2 4.96 -5.94 13.21
N ILE A 3 5.40 -6.94 13.98
CA ILE A 3 6.54 -7.78 13.62
C ILE A 3 6.37 -8.37 12.22
N ARG A 4 5.18 -8.58 11.64
CA ARG A 4 5.03 -9.40 10.42
C ARG A 4 5.23 -8.67 9.10
N ILE A 5 4.68 -7.47 8.92
CA ILE A 5 4.98 -6.64 7.72
C ILE A 5 6.44 -6.19 7.78
N SER A 6 6.89 -5.73 8.95
CA SER A 6 8.30 -5.39 9.18
C SER A 6 9.23 -6.59 9.05
N ARG A 7 8.83 -7.81 9.46
CA ARG A 7 9.59 -9.06 9.26
C ARG A 7 9.52 -9.52 7.82
N LEU A 8 8.46 -9.26 7.06
CA LEU A 8 8.46 -9.54 5.63
C LEU A 8 9.50 -8.67 4.92
N ILE A 9 9.53 -7.37 5.25
CA ILE A 9 10.49 -6.41 4.72
C ILE A 9 11.92 -6.77 5.21
N ALA A 10 12.09 -7.08 6.50
CA ALA A 10 13.39 -7.43 7.08
C ALA A 10 13.90 -8.82 6.64
N GLN A 11 13.03 -9.79 6.45
CA GLN A 11 13.38 -11.14 6.00
C GLN A 11 13.79 -11.11 4.53
N ARG A 12 13.14 -10.30 3.68
CA ARG A 12 13.59 -10.08 2.31
C ARG A 12 14.87 -9.25 2.21
N ALA A 13 15.08 -8.26 3.08
CA ALA A 13 16.36 -7.57 3.18
C ALA A 13 17.49 -8.52 3.61
N SER A 14 17.21 -9.45 4.52
CA SER A 14 18.17 -10.46 4.99
C SER A 14 18.46 -11.56 3.97
N GLU A 15 17.47 -11.99 3.19
CA GLU A 15 17.66 -12.95 2.08
C GLU A 15 18.37 -12.30 0.87
N ALA A 16 18.39 -10.97 0.80
CA ALA A 16 19.11 -10.25 -0.24
C ALA A 16 20.60 -10.04 0.03
N LEU A 17 21.01 -10.16 1.29
CA LEU A 17 22.39 -10.01 1.74
C LEU A 17 22.92 -11.38 2.16
N GLY A 18 23.52 -12.09 1.21
CA GLY A 18 24.33 -13.27 1.50
C GLY A 18 25.45 -12.90 2.47
N ASP A 19 25.43 -13.57 3.62
CA ASP A 19 26.48 -13.73 4.63
C ASP A 19 27.64 -12.72 4.55
N ARG A 20 27.43 -11.51 5.10
CA ARG A 20 28.48 -10.57 5.51
C ARG A 20 27.90 -9.53 6.45
N ARG A 21 28.26 -9.60 7.73
CA ARG A 21 28.06 -8.48 8.68
C ARG A 21 28.98 -7.33 8.28
N PRO A 22 28.45 -6.10 8.19
CA PRO A 22 29.19 -4.97 8.76
C PRO A 22 28.34 -4.15 9.75
N LYS A 23 29.05 -3.52 10.70
CA LYS A 23 28.55 -2.52 11.66
C LYS A 23 28.25 -1.18 10.97
N ALA A 24 27.46 -0.35 11.66
CA ALA A 24 27.16 1.09 11.43
C ALA A 24 25.90 1.33 10.57
N GLN A 25 25.00 2.28 10.81
CA GLN A 25 24.81 3.31 11.84
C GLN A 25 23.38 3.86 11.58
N GLY A 26 22.58 4.09 12.64
CA GLY A 26 21.50 5.08 12.64
C GLY A 26 20.18 4.74 11.93
N VAL A 27 19.45 3.72 12.40
CA VAL A 27 17.98 3.74 12.33
C VAL A 27 17.50 4.12 13.74
N THR A 28 16.98 5.33 13.90
CA THR A 28 16.36 5.73 15.17
C THR A 28 15.16 4.81 15.45
N PRO A 29 15.05 4.18 16.63
CA PRO A 29 14.01 3.18 16.89
C PRO A 29 12.60 3.77 17.09
N ASP A 30 12.43 5.10 16.99
CA ASP A 30 11.21 5.78 17.44
C ASP A 30 10.01 5.70 16.48
N SER A 31 10.20 5.40 15.19
CA SER A 31 9.06 5.26 14.26
C SER A 31 8.39 3.88 14.30
N ALA A 32 8.91 2.95 15.10
CA ALA A 32 8.39 1.58 15.22
C ALA A 32 7.26 1.42 16.25
N ILE A 33 6.90 2.46 17.00
CA ILE A 33 6.18 2.28 18.27
C ILE A 33 4.64 2.31 18.17
N ASN A 34 4.01 2.78 17.09
CA ASN A 34 2.52 2.94 17.06
C ASN A 34 1.77 2.23 15.90
N ASN A 35 2.23 1.07 15.42
CA ASN A 35 1.61 0.33 14.29
C ASN A 35 0.78 -0.90 14.72
N SER A 36 0.09 -0.84 15.86
CA SER A 36 -0.54 -2.05 16.45
C SER A 36 -1.86 -2.48 15.79
N ASN A 37 -2.52 -1.64 14.97
CA ASN A 37 -3.89 -1.87 14.49
C ASN A 37 -4.12 -1.68 12.98
N LEU A 38 -3.11 -1.80 12.10
CA LEU A 38 -3.36 -1.69 10.65
C LEU A 38 -4.13 -2.93 10.15
N ARG A 39 -5.44 -2.80 9.92
CA ARG A 39 -6.28 -3.85 9.34
C ARG A 39 -6.50 -3.63 7.85
N THR A 40 -6.65 -2.38 7.42
CA THR A 40 -6.94 -2.05 6.02
C THR A 40 -5.77 -1.32 5.38
N VAL A 41 -5.33 -1.80 4.21
CA VAL A 41 -4.20 -1.23 3.47
C VAL A 41 -4.64 -0.88 2.06
N GLY A 42 -4.65 0.42 1.75
CA GLY A 42 -4.87 0.93 0.40
C GLY A 42 -3.61 0.82 -0.42
N ILE A 43 -3.69 0.34 -1.65
CA ILE A 43 -2.58 0.21 -2.59
C ILE A 43 -2.89 1.10 -3.79
N LEU A 44 -2.10 2.15 -3.97
CA LEU A 44 -2.27 3.14 -5.03
C LEU A 44 -1.04 3.19 -5.92
N PRO A 45 -1.21 3.19 -7.26
CA PRO A 45 -0.11 3.48 -8.16
C PRO A 45 0.23 4.98 -8.13
N VAL A 46 1.52 5.34 -8.15
CA VAL A 46 1.93 6.75 -8.34
C VAL A 46 1.83 7.18 -9.81
N SER A 47 1.92 6.23 -10.74
CA SER A 47 1.78 6.44 -12.19
C SER A 47 1.02 5.27 -12.84
N SER A 48 0.40 5.48 -14.00
CA SER A 48 -0.35 4.43 -14.71
C SER A 48 0.49 3.26 -15.21
N CYS A 49 1.82 3.43 -15.24
CA CYS A 49 2.75 2.41 -15.73
C CYS A 49 3.12 1.37 -14.66
N VAL A 50 2.79 1.63 -13.40
CA VAL A 50 3.13 0.74 -12.29
C VAL A 50 2.24 -0.51 -12.33
N PRO A 51 2.80 -1.74 -12.30
CA PRO A 51 2.05 -2.99 -12.26
C PRO A 51 1.48 -3.23 -10.85
N VAL A 52 0.58 -2.36 -10.41
CA VAL A 52 0.07 -2.32 -9.03
C VAL A 52 -0.69 -3.59 -8.65
N THR A 53 -1.37 -4.23 -9.60
CA THR A 53 -2.05 -5.52 -9.41
C THR A 53 -1.05 -6.63 -9.08
N GLU A 54 0.05 -6.72 -9.84
CA GLU A 54 1.09 -7.73 -9.58
C GLU A 54 1.74 -7.51 -8.22
N PHE A 55 2.02 -6.25 -7.88
CA PHE A 55 2.52 -5.90 -6.55
C PHE A 55 1.56 -6.35 -5.44
N ALA A 56 0.26 -6.06 -5.60
CA ALA A 56 -0.75 -6.39 -4.61
C ALA A 56 -0.90 -7.91 -4.41
N ASP A 57 -0.87 -8.70 -5.50
CA ASP A 57 -0.89 -10.16 -5.42
C ASP A 57 0.34 -10.72 -4.74
N ARG A 58 1.53 -10.21 -5.08
CA ARG A 58 2.80 -10.60 -4.43
C ARG A 58 2.79 -10.24 -2.95
N LEU A 59 2.25 -9.08 -2.58
CA LEU A 59 2.11 -8.66 -1.19
C LEU A 59 1.14 -9.58 -0.43
N ARG A 60 -0.02 -9.88 -1.01
CA ARG A 60 -0.99 -10.83 -0.43
C ARG A 60 -0.37 -12.20 -0.19
N ALA A 61 0.27 -12.77 -1.21
CA ALA A 61 0.93 -14.07 -1.11
C ALA A 61 2.00 -14.09 -0.01
N ALA A 62 2.76 -12.99 0.10
CA ALA A 62 3.79 -12.85 1.12
C ALA A 62 3.21 -12.73 2.55
N LEU A 63 2.10 -12.01 2.73
CA LEU A 63 1.38 -11.94 4.01
C LEU A 63 0.82 -13.31 4.43
N ILE A 64 0.30 -14.08 3.48
CA ILE A 64 -0.14 -15.46 3.72
C ILE A 64 1.05 -16.35 4.08
N GLY A 65 2.18 -16.22 3.38
CA GLY A 65 3.40 -17.00 3.61
C GLY A 65 3.98 -16.83 5.01
N ILE A 66 3.80 -15.67 5.65
CA ILE A 66 4.20 -15.42 7.05
C ILE A 66 3.10 -15.76 8.08
N GLY A 67 2.02 -16.40 7.62
CA GLY A 67 0.93 -16.94 8.44
C GLY A 67 -0.16 -15.94 8.81
N SER A 68 -0.35 -14.86 8.04
CA SER A 68 -1.45 -13.90 8.23
C SER A 68 -2.58 -14.16 7.23
N SER A 69 -3.85 -14.09 7.66
CA SER A 69 -4.98 -14.08 6.72
C SER A 69 -5.06 -12.74 6.01
N ALA A 70 -4.99 -12.74 4.67
CA ALA A 70 -5.01 -11.53 3.86
C ALA A 70 -5.93 -11.67 2.64
N THR A 71 -6.84 -10.71 2.47
CA THR A 71 -7.79 -10.65 1.35
C THR A 71 -7.47 -9.43 0.48
N LEU A 72 -7.51 -9.60 -0.85
CA LEU A 72 -7.28 -8.54 -1.83
C LEU A 72 -8.59 -8.21 -2.53
N LEU A 73 -8.99 -6.94 -2.46
CA LEU A 73 -10.20 -6.42 -3.08
C LEU A 73 -9.82 -5.43 -4.18
N ASN A 74 -10.39 -5.60 -5.36
CA ASN A 74 -10.14 -4.76 -6.53
C ASN A 74 -11.46 -4.24 -7.11
N HIS A 75 -11.36 -3.33 -8.09
CA HIS A 75 -12.52 -2.70 -8.69
C HIS A 75 -13.49 -3.72 -9.29
N SER A 76 -12.99 -4.74 -9.99
CA SER A 76 -13.83 -5.77 -10.62
C SER A 76 -14.63 -6.59 -9.60
N ILE A 77 -14.02 -6.99 -8.48
CA ILE A 77 -14.70 -7.72 -7.38
C ILE A 77 -15.85 -6.87 -6.82
N VAL A 78 -15.57 -5.59 -6.57
CA VAL A 78 -16.54 -4.67 -5.97
C VAL A 78 -17.68 -4.35 -6.94
N MET A 79 -17.39 -4.21 -8.24
CA MET A 79 -18.45 -4.03 -9.25
C MET A 79 -19.29 -5.28 -9.42
N GLY A 80 -18.70 -6.47 -9.34
CA GLY A 80 -19.44 -7.74 -9.36
C GLY A 80 -20.38 -7.92 -8.16
N LEU A 81 -20.05 -7.36 -7.00
CA LEU A 81 -20.89 -7.43 -5.79
C LEU A 81 -22.13 -6.54 -5.86
N LEU A 82 -21.99 -5.36 -6.46
CA LEU A 82 -22.98 -4.30 -6.34
C LEU A 82 -23.90 -4.15 -7.57
N ASP A 83 -23.63 -4.90 -8.65
CA ASP A 83 -24.37 -4.89 -9.90
C ASP A 83 -24.63 -3.45 -10.41
N LYS A 84 -25.73 -3.23 -11.13
CA LYS A 84 -26.19 -1.92 -11.66
C LYS A 84 -26.45 -0.83 -10.60
N HIS A 85 -26.31 -1.14 -9.31
CA HIS A 85 -26.60 -0.23 -8.19
C HIS A 85 -25.37 0.18 -7.38
N ALA A 86 -24.16 -0.13 -7.89
CA ALA A 86 -22.85 0.10 -7.27
C ALA A 86 -22.66 1.39 -6.48
N PHE A 87 -23.25 2.50 -6.93
CA PHE A 87 -23.02 3.80 -6.33
C PHE A 87 -24.30 4.56 -5.97
N THR A 88 -25.42 3.84 -5.88
CA THR A 88 -26.64 4.37 -5.24
C THR A 88 -26.44 4.46 -3.73
N LYS A 89 -27.26 5.26 -3.03
CA LYS A 89 -27.21 5.34 -1.56
C LYS A 89 -27.33 3.96 -0.89
N ILE A 90 -28.13 3.06 -1.48
CA ILE A 90 -28.30 1.67 -1.04
C ILE A 90 -27.07 0.83 -1.38
N GLY A 91 -26.52 0.96 -2.59
CA GLY A 91 -25.29 0.27 -3.00
C GLY A 91 -24.11 0.60 -2.10
N LYS A 92 -23.99 1.86 -1.66
CA LYS A 92 -22.96 2.26 -0.69
C LYS A 92 -23.12 1.54 0.66
N LEU A 93 -24.32 1.47 1.21
CA LEU A 93 -24.57 0.74 2.47
C LEU A 93 -24.25 -0.75 2.33
N LYS A 94 -24.61 -1.36 1.19
CA LYS A 94 -24.27 -2.75 0.89
C LYS A 94 -22.76 -2.96 0.80
N LEU A 95 -22.04 -2.04 0.14
CA LEU A 95 -20.59 -2.07 0.05
C LEU A 95 -19.95 -1.95 1.43
N ASP A 96 -20.35 -0.96 2.22
CA ASP A 96 -19.80 -0.74 3.56
C ASP A 96 -20.04 -1.96 4.47
N SER A 97 -21.24 -2.56 4.43
CA SER A 97 -21.53 -3.80 5.18
C SER A 97 -20.64 -4.96 4.75
N TRP A 98 -20.49 -5.18 3.44
CA TRP A 98 -19.67 -6.27 2.93
C TRP A 98 -18.17 -6.06 3.20
N LEU A 99 -17.67 -4.84 3.14
CA LEU A 99 -16.29 -4.53 3.51
C LEU A 99 -16.02 -4.82 4.99
N ASN A 100 -16.97 -4.48 5.87
CA ASN A 100 -16.87 -4.85 7.29
C ASN A 100 -16.80 -6.37 7.50
N GLU A 101 -17.57 -7.16 6.73
CA GLU A 101 -17.47 -8.62 6.77
C GLU A 101 -16.08 -9.11 6.32
N GLN A 102 -15.50 -8.51 5.27
CA GLN A 102 -14.13 -8.86 4.84
C GLN A 102 -13.08 -8.52 5.92
N GLU A 103 -13.25 -7.40 6.61
CA GLU A 103 -12.40 -6.96 7.73
C GLU A 103 -12.56 -7.84 8.98
N GLU A 104 -13.72 -8.47 9.18
CA GLU A 104 -13.95 -9.42 10.27
C GLU A 104 -13.33 -10.80 9.96
N MET A 105 -13.44 -11.24 8.70
CA MET A 105 -12.93 -12.55 8.26
C MET A 105 -11.41 -12.58 8.04
N SER A 106 -10.80 -11.42 7.77
CA SER A 106 -9.38 -11.32 7.41
C SER A 106 -8.62 -10.51 8.46
N GLN A 107 -7.37 -10.89 8.73
CA GLN A 107 -6.52 -10.06 9.61
C GLN A 107 -6.06 -8.78 8.90
N ILE A 108 -5.89 -8.87 7.58
CA ILE A 108 -5.49 -7.75 6.72
C ILE A 108 -6.38 -7.75 5.47
N VAL A 109 -6.92 -6.58 5.13
CA VAL A 109 -7.65 -6.36 3.87
C VAL A 109 -6.86 -5.37 3.02
N LEU A 110 -6.53 -5.78 1.80
CA LEU A 110 -5.82 -4.98 0.81
C LEU A 110 -6.84 -4.37 -0.17
N TYR A 111 -6.92 -3.05 -0.23
CA TYR A 111 -7.76 -2.30 -1.16
C TYR A 111 -6.93 -1.83 -2.36
N LEU A 112 -7.12 -2.45 -3.52
CA LEU A 112 -6.40 -2.12 -4.74
C LEU A 112 -7.12 -1.01 -5.52
N ALA A 113 -6.45 0.12 -5.72
CA ALA A 113 -6.95 1.22 -6.54
C ALA A 113 -6.64 1.03 -8.03
N ASP A 114 -7.28 0.06 -8.67
CA ASP A 114 -7.14 -0.28 -10.11
C ASP A 114 -8.26 0.31 -11.00
N GLY A 115 -9.28 0.93 -10.42
CA GLY A 115 -10.43 1.48 -11.15
C GLY A 115 -10.21 2.83 -11.84
N GLY A 116 -9.02 3.45 -11.70
CA GLY A 116 -8.74 4.80 -12.20
C GLY A 116 -9.09 5.93 -11.21
N LEU A 117 -8.72 7.17 -11.55
CA LEU A 117 -8.82 8.34 -10.64
C LEU A 117 -10.25 8.73 -10.28
N THR A 118 -11.17 8.60 -11.23
CA THR A 118 -12.58 9.00 -11.05
C THR A 118 -13.43 7.88 -10.45
N SER A 119 -12.86 6.68 -10.28
CA SER A 119 -13.59 5.54 -9.74
C SER A 119 -13.96 5.78 -8.27
N PRO A 120 -15.23 5.58 -7.89
CA PRO A 120 -15.60 5.67 -6.48
C PRO A 120 -14.92 4.59 -5.64
N TRP A 121 -14.53 3.46 -6.25
CA TRP A 121 -13.74 2.43 -5.55
C TRP A 121 -12.36 2.95 -5.14
N THR A 122 -11.66 3.69 -6.00
CA THR A 122 -10.39 4.34 -5.68
C THR A 122 -10.53 5.31 -4.49
N GLN A 123 -11.63 6.06 -4.46
CA GLN A 123 -11.92 6.95 -3.33
C GLN A 123 -12.22 6.16 -2.04
N THR A 124 -12.93 5.02 -2.13
CA THR A 124 -13.14 4.12 -1.00
C THR A 124 -11.83 3.57 -0.47
N CYS A 125 -10.92 3.11 -1.36
CA CYS A 125 -9.58 2.63 -0.99
C CYS A 125 -8.84 3.68 -0.14
N ILE A 126 -8.82 4.94 -0.57
CA ILE A 126 -8.13 6.03 0.14
C ILE A 126 -8.78 6.34 1.50
N ARG A 127 -10.11 6.32 1.55
CA ARG A 127 -10.90 6.76 2.70
C ARG A 127 -10.92 5.75 3.83
N GLN A 128 -11.03 4.46 3.50
CA GLN A 128 -11.19 3.39 4.48
C GLN A 128 -9.87 2.74 4.89
N ALA A 129 -8.79 2.94 4.13
CA ALA A 129 -7.48 2.42 4.49
C ALA A 129 -6.92 3.10 5.76
N ASP A 130 -6.44 2.29 6.71
CA ASP A 130 -5.64 2.75 7.84
C ASP A 130 -4.23 3.20 7.36
N CYS A 131 -3.73 2.53 6.32
CA CYS A 131 -2.45 2.82 5.68
C CYS A 131 -2.58 2.80 4.15
N ASN A 132 -2.11 3.86 3.49
CA ASN A 132 -2.02 3.96 2.05
C ASN A 132 -0.57 3.74 1.59
N LEU A 133 -0.36 2.67 0.83
CA LEU A 133 0.87 2.37 0.11
C LEU A 133 0.83 3.03 -1.27
N LEU A 134 1.80 3.89 -1.52
CA LEU A 134 2.04 4.53 -2.80
C LEU A 134 3.12 3.75 -3.53
N VAL A 135 2.76 3.07 -4.60
CA VAL A 135 3.65 2.16 -5.32
C VAL A 135 4.13 2.85 -6.59
N GLY A 136 5.44 2.99 -6.74
CA GLY A 136 6.09 3.59 -7.90
C GLY A 136 7.30 2.81 -8.35
N HIS A 137 7.77 3.02 -9.58
CA HIS A 137 9.10 2.57 -9.95
C HIS A 137 10.13 3.58 -9.45
N GLY A 138 11.21 3.09 -8.85
CA GLY A 138 12.26 3.98 -8.32
C GLY A 138 12.94 4.84 -9.39
N ASP A 139 12.94 4.36 -10.64
CA ASP A 139 13.55 5.01 -11.80
C ASP A 139 12.57 5.91 -12.58
N ASP A 140 11.30 5.97 -12.17
CA ASP A 140 10.29 6.86 -12.78
C ASP A 140 10.44 8.31 -12.30
N ASP A 141 9.69 9.21 -12.94
CA ASP A 141 9.62 10.62 -12.55
C ASP A 141 9.15 10.78 -11.08
N PRO A 142 9.98 11.40 -10.20
CA PRO A 142 9.63 11.61 -8.80
C PRO A 142 8.60 12.74 -8.58
N GLN A 143 8.02 13.33 -9.63
CA GLN A 143 6.91 14.27 -9.47
C GLN A 143 5.69 13.61 -8.81
N VAL A 144 4.86 14.43 -8.16
CA VAL A 144 3.63 13.96 -7.51
C VAL A 144 2.58 13.63 -8.57
N GLY A 145 2.21 12.36 -8.67
CA GLY A 145 1.26 11.84 -9.64
C GLY A 145 -0.21 12.11 -9.29
N ASP A 146 -1.13 11.75 -10.19
CA ASP A 146 -2.53 12.11 -10.05
C ASP A 146 -3.24 11.38 -8.90
N PHE A 147 -2.91 10.11 -8.66
CA PHE A 147 -3.46 9.34 -7.54
C PHE A 147 -2.99 9.90 -6.20
N GLU A 148 -1.75 10.41 -6.15
CA GLU A 148 -1.22 11.08 -4.98
C GLU A 148 -1.92 12.42 -4.74
N ARG A 149 -2.16 13.20 -5.80
CA ARG A 149 -2.96 14.45 -5.73
C ARG A 149 -4.37 14.18 -5.23
N LEU A 150 -5.01 13.12 -5.72
CA LEU A 150 -6.31 12.68 -5.22
C LEU A 150 -6.23 12.35 -3.72
N LEU A 151 -5.26 11.55 -3.29
CA LEU A 151 -5.05 11.19 -1.89
C LEU A 151 -4.84 12.42 -0.99
N ILE A 152 -4.03 13.39 -1.43
CA ILE A 152 -3.79 14.65 -0.73
C ILE A 152 -5.09 15.47 -0.65
N SER A 153 -5.82 15.57 -1.77
CA SER A 153 -7.08 16.34 -1.84
C SER A 153 -8.16 15.81 -0.89
N MET A 154 -8.17 14.50 -0.62
CA MET A 154 -9.13 13.84 0.26
C MET A 154 -8.86 14.08 1.76
N LYS A 155 -7.73 14.72 2.10
CA LYS A 155 -7.33 15.06 3.48
C LYS A 155 -7.39 13.86 4.44
N THR A 156 -7.05 12.67 3.95
CA THR A 156 -7.05 11.46 4.78
C THR A 156 -5.98 11.53 5.87
N THR A 157 -6.33 11.14 7.09
CA THR A 157 -5.41 11.02 8.23
C THR A 157 -4.64 9.69 8.23
N ALA A 158 -5.01 8.76 7.34
CA ALA A 158 -4.34 7.48 7.17
C ALA A 158 -2.83 7.65 6.98
N ARG A 159 -2.07 6.68 7.49
CA ARG A 159 -0.61 6.64 7.30
C ARG A 159 -0.30 6.50 5.81
N LYS A 160 0.78 7.13 5.35
CA LYS A 160 1.17 7.17 3.94
C LYS A 160 2.59 6.64 3.83
N GLU A 161 2.77 5.56 3.10
CA GLU A 161 4.09 4.94 2.89
C GLU A 161 4.40 4.84 1.40
N LEU A 162 5.62 5.17 1.03
CA LEU A 162 6.09 5.07 -0.35
C LEU A 162 6.77 3.71 -0.56
N VAL A 163 6.46 3.02 -1.64
CA VAL A 163 7.09 1.76 -2.04
C VAL A 163 7.68 1.95 -3.43
N LEU A 164 9.00 1.96 -3.52
CA LEU A 164 9.73 2.12 -4.78
C LEU A 164 10.16 0.75 -5.29
N LEU A 165 9.57 0.29 -6.38
CA LEU A 165 9.91 -0.95 -7.06
C LEU A 165 11.15 -0.74 -7.92
N HIS A 166 12.12 -1.63 -7.76
CA HIS A 166 13.34 -1.65 -8.57
C HIS A 166 13.39 -2.93 -9.41
N PRO A 167 13.67 -2.86 -10.71
CA PRO A 167 13.80 -4.05 -11.55
C PRO A 167 15.02 -4.89 -11.17
N THR A 168 16.04 -4.26 -10.57
CA THR A 168 17.23 -4.93 -10.05
C THR A 168 17.39 -4.66 -8.57
N ARG A 169 18.17 -5.48 -7.87
CA ARG A 169 18.48 -5.28 -6.44
C ARG A 169 19.37 -4.06 -6.17
N HIS A 170 19.88 -3.40 -7.21
CA HIS A 170 20.73 -2.23 -7.10
C HIS A 170 19.89 -1.00 -7.40
N CYS A 171 19.78 -0.11 -6.41
CA CYS A 171 19.24 1.23 -6.59
C CYS A 171 20.39 2.23 -6.72
N ILE A 172 20.22 3.24 -7.59
CA ILE A 172 21.20 4.32 -7.70
C ILE A 172 21.18 5.11 -6.39
N PRO A 173 22.32 5.28 -5.69
CA PRO A 173 22.37 6.06 -4.46
C PRO A 173 21.80 7.47 -4.68
N GLY A 174 20.86 7.87 -3.82
CA GLY A 174 20.21 9.18 -3.89
C GLY A 174 18.96 9.25 -4.77
N SER A 175 18.58 8.18 -5.48
CA SER A 175 17.32 8.17 -6.26
C SER A 175 16.10 8.46 -5.38
N THR A 176 16.06 7.91 -4.17
CA THR A 176 14.99 8.15 -3.18
C THR A 176 14.90 9.62 -2.73
N ALA A 177 16.00 10.38 -2.74
CA ALA A 177 15.99 11.76 -2.24
C ALA A 177 15.09 12.68 -3.09
N ALA A 178 15.06 12.45 -4.40
CA ALA A 178 14.18 13.19 -5.30
C ALA A 178 12.70 12.90 -5.01
N TRP A 179 12.36 11.64 -4.71
CA TRP A 179 11.01 11.23 -4.33
C TRP A 179 10.53 11.87 -3.03
N LEU A 180 11.39 11.92 -2.01
CA LEU A 180 11.04 12.44 -0.69
C LEU A 180 10.93 13.97 -0.65
N LYS A 181 11.67 14.69 -1.52
CA LYS A 181 11.67 16.17 -1.56
C LYS A 181 10.26 16.74 -1.82
N SER A 182 9.47 16.09 -2.67
CA SER A 182 8.09 16.48 -2.99
C SER A 182 7.03 15.81 -2.09
N ARG A 183 7.45 14.93 -1.18
CA ARG A 183 6.59 14.04 -0.37
C ARG A 183 6.86 14.15 1.12
N VAL A 184 6.99 15.37 1.65
CA VAL A 184 7.17 15.64 3.09
C VAL A 184 6.05 15.07 3.99
N TRP A 185 4.93 14.67 3.39
CA TRP A 185 3.76 14.09 4.03
C TRP A 185 3.79 12.54 4.09
N VAL A 186 4.78 11.90 3.48
CA VAL A 186 5.01 10.45 3.57
C VAL A 186 5.73 10.13 4.88
N HIS A 187 5.26 9.08 5.57
CA HIS A 187 5.73 8.72 6.91
C HIS A 187 6.91 7.75 6.88
N ALA A 188 6.97 6.91 5.84
CA ALA A 188 8.02 5.90 5.65
C ALA A 188 8.18 5.57 4.16
N HIS A 189 9.33 5.03 3.77
CA HIS A 189 9.58 4.55 2.41
C HIS A 189 10.23 3.17 2.41
N HIS A 190 9.98 2.39 1.37
CA HIS A 190 10.44 1.01 1.17
C HIS A 190 10.94 0.79 -0.26
N HIS A 191 11.74 -0.25 -0.44
CA HIS A 191 12.38 -0.66 -1.69
C HIS A 191 12.12 -2.14 -1.98
#